data_AF-A0A9E1WAH5-F1
#
_entry.id   AF-A0A9E1WAH5-F1
#
_cell.length_a   1.000
_cell.length_b   1.000
_cell.length_c   1.000
_cell.angle_alpha   90.00
_cell.angle_beta   90.00
_cell.angle_gamma   90.00
#
_symmetry.space_group_name_H-M   'P 1'
#
loop_
_entity.id
_entity.type
_entity.pdbx_description
1 polymer ?
#
loop_
_entity_poly.entity_id
_entity_poly.type
_entity_poly.pdbx_seq_one_letter_code
_entity_poly.pdbx_strand_id
1 'polypeptide(L)'
;MWRIQSTHEQSETEYLDQAIERIEGDQELFLRAEALLSAAEKAEPLMAECFRTPQDIRYHSEGPTVRYHLRLMLMVLYALSEEKLHLIDIEEFRRLQGYEGEIDELEEILKENIALFEVFILCHDVGKWPSVFFSSKKSSRGDELGFQMGREHHFAEKHDERVQMREKYIALFAKFKAQHPNEPASEVQSNFFLTYGIEVHYPGHARMVHSPVYEDLIDRFVMTHKLPGRDRDLVFDLMSYHIEFLHDFKDVNSHKIGTYLHLATKRGYDGDDFVDLMQGCLLLDTVFGSKRLSAHGHWHDPSILVNCLRSEHEFAPLRRVEKEAEREAAEKRGRNQAFKEVGLDGIAMMDLLKMEAGPKFGMMLRRIHAAILGQGEMPKFDKKIAHEIEQRSLEYYNKIFVKGE
;
A
#
# COMPACT_ATOMS: atom_id res chain seq x y z
N MET A 1 -16.81 0.73 -14.48
CA MET A 1 -16.53 1.12 -13.08
C MET A 1 -16.09 2.58 -13.13
N TRP A 2 -16.72 3.46 -12.37
CA TRP A 2 -16.31 4.87 -12.33
C TRP A 2 -15.11 4.94 -11.39
N ARG A 3 -13.90 5.04 -11.96
CA ARG A 3 -12.68 5.28 -11.19
C ARG A 3 -12.84 6.63 -10.51
N ILE A 4 -12.78 6.67 -9.19
CA ILE A 4 -12.72 7.92 -8.43
C ILE A 4 -11.32 8.45 -8.71
N GLN A 5 -11.18 9.49 -9.51
CA GLN A 5 -9.87 10.11 -9.70
C GLN A 5 -9.58 10.95 -8.46
N SER A 6 -8.48 10.67 -7.75
CA SER A 6 -7.96 11.57 -6.72
C SER A 6 -7.80 12.98 -7.30
N THR A 7 -8.31 13.99 -6.59
CA THR A 7 -8.33 15.41 -7.00
C THR A 7 -7.18 16.21 -6.38
N HIS A 8 -6.07 15.55 -6.05
CA HIS A 8 -4.98 16.14 -5.28
C HIS A 8 -4.29 17.32 -6.02
N GLU A 9 -4.26 18.51 -5.40
CA GLU A 9 -3.43 19.64 -5.85
C GLU A 9 -1.97 19.36 -5.48
N GLN A 10 -1.05 19.34 -6.46
CA GLN A 10 0.38 19.06 -6.24
C GLN A 10 0.96 19.87 -5.05
N SER A 11 1.28 19.17 -3.97
CA SER A 11 1.78 19.72 -2.71
C SER A 11 3.33 19.71 -2.68
N GLU A 12 3.93 20.36 -1.67
CA GLU A 12 5.36 20.18 -1.39
C GLU A 12 5.64 18.72 -1.01
N THR A 13 6.69 18.15 -1.60
CA THR A 13 7.08 16.77 -1.34
C THR A 13 7.73 16.61 0.03
N GLU A 14 7.48 15.47 0.69
CA GLU A 14 8.15 15.07 1.93
C GLU A 14 8.88 13.73 1.76
N TYR A 15 9.95 13.48 2.53
CA TYR A 15 10.65 12.19 2.48
C TYR A 15 9.81 11.08 3.12
N LEU A 16 9.94 9.85 2.64
CA LEU A 16 9.18 8.68 3.10
C LEU A 16 9.16 8.54 4.63
N ASP A 17 10.32 8.66 5.27
CA ASP A 17 10.43 8.55 6.74
C ASP A 17 9.64 9.66 7.46
N GLN A 18 9.59 10.87 6.90
CA GLN A 18 8.85 12.00 7.47
C GLN A 18 7.34 11.80 7.32
N ALA A 19 6.89 11.33 6.16
CA ALA A 19 5.50 10.98 5.92
C ALA A 19 5.03 9.91 6.92
N ILE A 20 5.86 8.89 7.16
CA ILE A 20 5.55 7.82 8.11
C ILE A 20 5.53 8.34 9.54
N GLU A 21 6.50 9.16 9.96
CA GLU A 21 6.49 9.78 11.30
C GLU A 21 5.23 10.63 11.54
N ARG A 22 4.79 11.37 10.52
CA ARG A 22 3.53 12.13 10.56
C ARG A 22 2.32 11.22 10.72
N ILE A 23 2.25 10.12 9.96
CA ILE A 23 1.17 9.13 10.06
C ILE A 23 1.18 8.45 11.42
N GLU A 24 2.34 8.02 11.93
CA GLU A 24 2.49 7.43 13.27
C GLU A 24 1.98 8.38 14.38
N GLY A 25 2.08 9.69 14.17
CA GLY A 25 1.56 10.73 15.05
C GLY A 25 0.05 11.03 14.93
N ASP A 26 -0.63 10.52 13.91
CA ASP A 26 -2.07 10.73 13.71
C ASP A 26 -2.89 9.82 14.64
N GLN A 27 -3.54 10.45 15.62
CA GLN A 27 -4.32 9.75 16.63
C GLN A 27 -5.58 9.09 16.06
N GLU A 28 -6.21 9.66 15.03
CA GLU A 28 -7.42 9.10 14.41
C GLU A 28 -7.08 7.81 13.66
N LEU A 29 -6.05 7.85 12.82
CA LEU A 29 -5.56 6.68 12.09
C LEU A 29 -5.11 5.58 13.07
N PHE A 30 -4.39 5.95 14.12
CA PHE A 30 -3.97 5.03 15.17
C PHE A 30 -5.17 4.32 15.83
N LEU A 31 -6.18 5.09 16.27
CA LEU A 31 -7.35 4.53 16.95
C LEU A 31 -8.16 3.63 16.02
N ARG A 32 -8.27 3.97 14.73
CA ARG A 32 -8.96 3.17 13.73
C ARG A 32 -8.23 1.83 13.50
N ALA A 33 -6.92 1.86 13.28
CA ALA A 33 -6.10 0.66 13.13
C ALA A 33 -6.15 -0.24 14.38
N GLU A 34 -6.00 0.34 15.57
CA GLU A 34 -6.09 -0.39 16.84
C GLU A 34 -7.48 -0.98 17.09
N ALA A 35 -8.56 -0.33 16.64
CA ALA A 35 -9.90 -0.87 16.75
C ALA A 35 -10.06 -2.16 15.91
N LEU A 36 -9.58 -2.16 14.67
CA LEU A 36 -9.61 -3.35 13.81
C LEU A 36 -8.76 -4.49 14.40
N LEU A 37 -7.52 -4.20 14.82
CA LEU A 37 -6.64 -5.20 15.46
C LEU A 37 -7.28 -5.75 16.74
N SER A 38 -7.82 -4.89 17.60
CA SER A 38 -8.46 -5.33 18.85
C SER A 38 -9.72 -6.15 18.61
N ALA A 39 -10.47 -5.87 17.54
CA ALA A 39 -11.62 -6.70 17.15
C ALA A 39 -11.17 -8.09 16.66
N ALA A 40 -10.14 -8.14 15.81
CA ALA A 40 -9.54 -9.39 15.33
C ALA A 40 -8.99 -10.25 16.48
N GLU A 41 -8.26 -9.65 17.42
CA GLU A 41 -7.70 -10.34 18.60
C GLU A 41 -8.78 -10.98 19.49
N LYS A 42 -9.91 -10.28 19.67
CA LYS A 42 -11.03 -10.77 20.47
C LYS A 42 -11.82 -11.86 19.76
N ALA A 43 -11.92 -11.78 18.43
CA ALA A 43 -12.68 -12.73 17.63
C ALA A 43 -11.93 -14.05 17.42
N GLU A 44 -10.61 -14.00 17.23
CA GLU A 44 -9.81 -15.12 16.75
C GLU A 44 -8.58 -15.40 17.64
N PRO A 45 -8.52 -16.54 18.35
CA PRO A 45 -7.37 -16.87 19.20
C PRO A 45 -6.02 -16.90 18.46
N LEU A 46 -6.00 -17.35 17.20
CA LEU A 46 -4.79 -17.38 16.37
C LEU A 46 -4.25 -15.97 16.09
N MET A 47 -5.12 -14.96 16.03
CA MET A 47 -4.72 -13.56 15.88
C MET A 47 -4.09 -13.04 17.17
N ALA A 48 -4.63 -13.39 18.33
CA ALA A 48 -4.03 -13.05 19.62
C ALA A 48 -2.63 -13.66 19.79
N GLU A 49 -2.39 -14.85 19.23
CA GLU A 49 -1.06 -15.45 19.15
C GLU A 49 -0.15 -14.70 18.16
N CYS A 50 -0.63 -14.48 16.93
CA CYS A 50 0.08 -13.75 15.89
C CYS A 50 0.58 -12.38 16.39
N PHE A 51 -0.28 -11.58 17.02
CA PHE A 51 0.02 -10.23 17.49
C PHE A 51 1.09 -10.15 18.58
N ARG A 52 1.32 -11.26 19.30
CA ARG A 52 2.37 -11.37 20.32
C ARG A 52 3.68 -11.93 19.78
N THR A 53 3.71 -12.34 18.51
CA THR A 53 4.92 -12.87 17.87
C THR A 53 6.02 -11.83 17.90
N PRO A 54 7.20 -12.13 18.48
CA PRO A 54 8.34 -11.22 18.46
C PRO A 54 8.78 -10.87 17.05
N GLN A 55 9.33 -9.67 16.86
CA GLN A 55 9.87 -9.18 15.59
C GLN A 55 11.38 -8.93 15.64
N ASP A 56 12.09 -9.24 14.55
CA ASP A 56 13.53 -8.96 14.40
C ASP A 56 13.74 -7.49 14.03
N ILE A 57 14.40 -6.76 14.92
CA ILE A 57 14.53 -5.31 14.81
C ILE A 57 15.27 -4.82 13.57
N ARG A 58 16.11 -5.67 12.95
CA ARG A 58 16.85 -5.26 11.73
C ARG A 58 15.90 -4.97 10.58
N TYR A 59 14.75 -5.65 10.58
CA TYR A 59 13.72 -5.53 9.54
C TYR A 59 12.43 -4.89 10.08
N HIS A 60 12.18 -4.98 11.38
CA HIS A 60 10.94 -4.58 12.04
C HIS A 60 11.20 -3.82 13.35
N SER A 61 11.55 -2.54 13.23
CA SER A 61 11.88 -1.63 14.34
C SER A 61 10.75 -0.68 14.73
N GLU A 62 9.59 -0.81 14.09
CA GLU A 62 8.33 -0.17 14.46
C GLU A 62 7.80 -0.65 15.82
N GLY A 63 8.22 -1.85 16.26
CA GLY A 63 8.00 -2.31 17.61
C GLY A 63 8.24 -3.80 17.80
N PRO A 64 8.13 -4.29 19.06
CA PRO A 64 8.64 -5.61 19.44
C PRO A 64 7.84 -6.80 18.92
N THR A 65 6.63 -6.58 18.39
CA THR A 65 5.74 -7.67 17.96
C THR A 65 5.03 -7.36 16.65
N VAL A 66 4.53 -8.41 15.99
CA VAL A 66 3.76 -8.30 14.73
C VAL A 66 2.64 -7.27 14.81
N ARG A 67 1.99 -7.07 15.97
CA ARG A 67 0.95 -6.05 16.12
C ARG A 67 1.40 -4.65 15.67
N TYR A 68 2.64 -4.26 15.95
CA TYR A 68 3.16 -2.94 15.60
C TYR A 68 3.30 -2.78 14.08
N HIS A 69 3.85 -3.80 13.43
CA HIS A 69 3.93 -3.93 11.98
C HIS A 69 2.55 -3.77 11.31
N LEU A 70 1.59 -4.60 11.73
CA LEU A 70 0.25 -4.58 11.14
C LEU A 70 -0.49 -3.26 11.39
N ARG A 71 -0.28 -2.65 12.57
CA ARG A 71 -0.86 -1.33 12.85
C ARG A 71 -0.33 -0.29 11.88
N LEU A 72 0.98 -0.25 11.66
CA LEU A 72 1.58 0.73 10.75
C LEU A 72 1.05 0.56 9.31
N MET A 73 0.96 -0.68 8.83
CA MET A 73 0.33 -0.99 7.54
C MET A 73 -1.11 -0.48 7.46
N LEU A 74 -1.94 -0.72 8.48
CA LEU A 74 -3.32 -0.26 8.53
C LEU A 74 -3.43 1.26 8.58
N MET A 75 -2.60 1.92 9.38
CA MET A 75 -2.57 3.39 9.47
C MET A 75 -2.26 4.01 8.11
N VAL A 76 -1.33 3.42 7.35
CA VAL A 76 -0.97 3.88 6.00
C VAL A 76 -2.08 3.59 5.00
N LEU A 77 -2.67 2.39 5.00
CA LEU A 77 -3.81 2.07 4.15
C LEU A 77 -4.97 3.07 4.38
N TYR A 78 -5.24 3.41 5.64
CA TYR A 78 -6.26 4.40 5.98
C TYR A 78 -5.86 5.82 5.60
N ALA A 79 -4.60 6.21 5.77
CA ALA A 79 -4.09 7.50 5.33
C ALA A 79 -4.28 7.70 3.82
N LEU A 80 -3.98 6.68 3.01
CA LEU A 80 -4.22 6.69 1.57
C LEU A 80 -5.73 6.80 1.27
N SER A 81 -6.56 6.00 1.95
CA SER A 81 -8.02 6.02 1.71
C SER A 81 -8.72 7.32 2.13
N GLU A 82 -8.15 8.05 3.08
CA GLU A 82 -8.65 9.33 3.59
C GLU A 82 -7.97 10.52 2.91
N GLU A 83 -7.18 10.29 1.85
CA GLU A 83 -6.39 11.31 1.13
C GLU A 83 -5.47 12.14 2.08
N LYS A 84 -5.05 11.56 3.21
CA LYS A 84 -4.07 12.13 4.16
C LYS A 84 -2.61 11.85 3.75
N LEU A 85 -2.43 10.94 2.81
CA LEU A 85 -1.18 10.57 2.18
C LEU A 85 -1.44 10.37 0.69
N HIS A 86 -0.56 10.93 -0.14
CA HIS A 86 -0.47 10.59 -1.55
C HIS A 86 0.91 10.06 -1.86
N LEU A 87 0.98 8.94 -2.58
CA LEU A 87 2.25 8.32 -2.94
C LEU A 87 3.09 9.27 -3.81
N ILE A 88 2.46 10.06 -4.67
CA ILE A 88 3.17 10.98 -5.55
C ILE A 88 3.86 12.14 -4.82
N ASP A 89 3.45 12.44 -3.58
CA ASP A 89 4.04 13.48 -2.75
C ASP A 89 5.25 13.01 -1.94
N ILE A 90 5.51 11.70 -1.94
CA ILE A 90 6.71 11.14 -1.33
C ILE A 90 7.90 11.39 -2.26
N GLU A 91 8.93 12.06 -1.76
CA GLU A 91 10.09 12.51 -2.53
C GLU A 91 10.78 11.35 -3.28
N GLU A 92 10.90 10.17 -2.67
CA GLU A 92 11.48 8.99 -3.30
C GLU A 92 10.68 8.51 -4.52
N PHE A 93 9.35 8.66 -4.50
CA PHE A 93 8.47 8.31 -5.61
C PHE A 93 8.38 9.44 -6.64
N ARG A 94 8.30 10.70 -6.22
CA ARG A 94 8.33 11.87 -7.12
C ARG A 94 9.61 11.89 -7.97
N ARG A 95 10.74 11.46 -7.43
CA ARG A 95 12.02 11.36 -8.16
C ARG A 95 12.02 10.31 -9.28
N LEU A 96 11.06 9.40 -9.30
CA LEU A 96 10.91 8.39 -10.36
C LEU A 96 10.22 9.00 -11.58
N GLN A 97 10.92 9.92 -12.25
CA GLN A 97 10.39 10.60 -13.42
C GLN A 97 9.86 9.61 -14.46
N GLY A 98 8.59 9.80 -14.83
CA GLY A 98 7.87 8.95 -15.75
C GLY A 98 7.02 7.85 -15.10
N TYR A 99 7.19 7.56 -13.82
CA TYR A 99 6.38 6.54 -13.12
C TYR A 99 5.15 7.14 -12.43
N GLU A 100 4.84 8.41 -12.67
CA GLU A 100 3.79 9.13 -11.95
C GLU A 100 2.44 8.42 -12.05
N GLY A 101 2.08 7.99 -13.26
CA GLY A 101 0.81 7.32 -13.46
C GLY A 101 0.76 5.90 -12.87
N GLU A 102 1.87 5.17 -12.86
CA GLU A 102 1.97 3.86 -12.19
C GLU A 102 1.86 4.01 -10.66
N ILE A 103 2.42 5.09 -10.10
CA ILE A 103 2.30 5.44 -8.69
C ILE A 103 0.84 5.77 -8.35
N ASP A 104 0.17 6.59 -9.18
CA ASP A 104 -1.24 6.93 -8.99
C ASP A 104 -2.15 5.68 -9.13
N GLU A 105 -1.86 4.81 -10.09
CA GLU A 105 -2.59 3.54 -10.28
C GLU A 105 -2.47 2.63 -9.05
N LEU A 106 -1.26 2.52 -8.48
CA LEU A 106 -1.01 1.75 -7.27
C LEU A 106 -1.80 2.30 -6.07
N GLU A 107 -1.84 3.62 -5.91
CA GLU A 107 -2.64 4.28 -4.87
C GLU A 107 -4.14 4.00 -5.05
N GLU A 108 -4.67 4.15 -6.26
CA GLU A 108 -6.07 3.87 -6.56
C GLU A 108 -6.43 2.40 -6.35
N ILE A 109 -5.54 1.46 -6.69
CA ILE A 109 -5.75 0.04 -6.44
C ILE A 109 -5.87 -0.26 -4.95
N LEU A 110 -5.09 0.40 -4.10
CA LEU A 110 -5.21 0.30 -2.64
C LEU A 110 -6.56 0.84 -2.16
N LYS A 111 -6.99 1.99 -2.68
CA LYS A 111 -8.29 2.62 -2.32
C LYS A 111 -9.49 1.80 -2.79
N GLU A 112 -9.44 1.23 -3.99
CA GLU A 112 -10.52 0.41 -4.55
C GLU A 112 -10.64 -0.95 -3.83
N ASN A 113 -9.55 -1.45 -3.24
CA ASN A 113 -9.46 -2.78 -2.64
C ASN A 113 -9.18 -2.77 -1.12
N ILE A 114 -9.61 -1.72 -0.39
CA ILE A 114 -9.34 -1.56 1.05
C ILE A 114 -9.66 -2.84 1.85
N ALA A 115 -10.85 -3.42 1.66
CA ALA A 115 -11.26 -4.62 2.41
C ALA A 115 -10.36 -5.83 2.12
N LEU A 116 -9.85 -5.96 0.89
CA LEU A 116 -8.91 -7.00 0.51
C LEU A 116 -7.57 -6.79 1.22
N PHE A 117 -7.07 -5.56 1.24
CA PHE A 117 -5.83 -5.21 1.93
C PHE A 117 -5.95 -5.30 3.44
N GLU A 118 -7.09 -5.00 4.05
CA GLU A 118 -7.34 -5.25 5.48
C GLU A 118 -7.20 -6.74 5.81
N VAL A 119 -7.79 -7.63 5.00
CA VAL A 119 -7.63 -9.09 5.18
C VAL A 119 -6.19 -9.53 4.95
N PHE A 120 -5.52 -9.01 3.92
CA PHE A 120 -4.09 -9.25 3.68
C PHE A 120 -3.25 -8.86 4.89
N ILE A 121 -3.39 -7.62 5.38
CA ILE A 121 -2.64 -7.11 6.52
C ILE A 121 -2.88 -7.99 7.74
N LEU A 122 -4.15 -8.28 8.08
CA LEU A 122 -4.47 -9.10 9.24
C LEU A 122 -3.86 -10.51 9.17
N CYS A 123 -3.85 -11.13 7.99
CA CYS A 123 -3.58 -12.56 7.90
C CYS A 123 -2.25 -12.97 7.25
N HIS A 124 -1.54 -12.10 6.51
CA HIS A 124 -0.35 -12.51 5.74
C HIS A 124 0.76 -13.13 6.61
N ASP A 125 0.84 -12.69 7.87
CA ASP A 125 1.90 -13.04 8.81
C ASP A 125 1.48 -14.06 9.89
N VAL A 126 0.28 -14.64 9.82
CA VAL A 126 -0.23 -15.58 10.86
C VAL A 126 0.64 -16.82 11.02
N GLY A 127 1.40 -17.18 10.00
CA GLY A 127 2.40 -18.25 10.03
C GLY A 127 3.66 -17.93 10.84
N LYS A 128 3.92 -16.67 11.23
CA LYS A 128 5.13 -16.29 11.98
C LYS A 128 5.14 -16.92 13.38
N TRP A 129 4.01 -16.94 14.08
CA TRP A 129 3.91 -17.50 15.44
C TRP A 129 4.35 -18.97 15.55
N PRO A 130 3.83 -19.92 14.74
CA PRO A 130 4.22 -21.33 14.81
C PRO A 130 5.60 -21.63 14.22
N SER A 131 6.13 -20.75 13.34
CA SER A 131 7.44 -20.92 12.68
C SER A 131 8.58 -20.19 13.39
N VAL A 132 8.30 -19.40 14.43
CA VAL A 132 9.30 -18.56 15.10
C VAL A 132 10.51 -19.38 15.55
N PHE A 133 11.69 -18.84 15.25
CA PHE A 133 12.97 -19.45 15.49
C PHE A 133 13.95 -18.40 16.02
N PHE A 134 14.86 -18.80 16.91
CA PHE A 134 15.79 -17.89 17.55
C PHE A 134 17.24 -18.31 17.32
N SER A 135 18.09 -17.32 17.06
CA SER A 135 19.54 -17.49 17.01
C SER A 135 20.23 -16.33 17.71
N SER A 136 21.52 -16.45 18.05
CA SER A 136 22.27 -15.38 18.72
C SER A 136 23.72 -15.36 18.29
N LYS A 137 24.35 -14.20 18.23
CA LYS A 137 25.78 -14.13 17.93
C LYS A 137 26.58 -14.90 18.98
N LYS A 138 27.55 -15.71 18.56
CA LYS A 138 28.43 -16.46 19.47
C LYS A 138 29.04 -15.54 20.54
N SER A 139 29.01 -15.98 21.79
CA SER A 139 29.46 -15.22 22.97
C SER A 139 28.66 -13.95 23.26
N SER A 140 27.46 -13.78 22.69
CA SER A 140 26.51 -12.77 23.16
C SER A 140 25.80 -13.26 24.42
N ARG A 141 25.16 -12.33 25.13
CA ARG A 141 24.32 -12.68 26.28
C ARG A 141 23.14 -13.59 25.88
N GLY A 142 22.63 -13.48 24.67
CA GLY A 142 21.63 -14.38 24.11
C GLY A 142 22.18 -15.80 23.92
N ASP A 143 23.41 -15.94 23.44
CA ASP A 143 24.12 -17.23 23.31
C ASP A 143 24.36 -17.87 24.68
N GLU A 144 24.82 -17.08 25.67
CA GLU A 144 24.97 -17.53 27.07
C GLU A 144 23.63 -18.00 27.68
N LEU A 145 22.54 -17.36 27.29
CA LEU A 145 21.19 -17.75 27.68
C LEU A 145 20.64 -18.90 26.83
N GLY A 146 21.37 -19.42 25.84
CA GLY A 146 20.98 -20.56 25.03
C GLY A 146 19.97 -20.26 23.92
N PHE A 147 19.92 -19.02 23.41
CA PHE A 147 19.15 -18.68 22.21
C PHE A 147 19.88 -19.12 20.93
N GLN A 148 20.07 -20.43 20.81
CA GLN A 148 20.65 -21.08 19.64
C GLN A 148 19.88 -22.34 19.30
N MET A 149 19.08 -22.25 18.25
CA MET A 149 18.33 -23.37 17.70
C MET A 149 19.04 -23.88 16.43
N GLY A 150 19.13 -25.20 16.24
CA GLY A 150 19.73 -25.75 15.02
C GLY A 150 18.78 -25.73 13.82
N ARG A 151 19.33 -25.84 12.60
CA ARG A 151 18.55 -25.74 11.34
C ARG A 151 17.43 -26.77 11.22
N GLU A 152 17.53 -27.90 11.90
CA GLU A 152 16.48 -28.91 12.01
C GLU A 152 15.15 -28.34 12.55
N HIS A 153 15.20 -27.25 13.33
CA HIS A 153 14.04 -26.54 13.84
C HIS A 153 13.31 -25.68 12.79
N HIS A 154 13.90 -25.51 11.60
CA HIS A 154 13.21 -24.90 10.47
C HIS A 154 12.08 -25.80 9.94
N PHE A 155 12.10 -27.09 10.29
CA PHE A 155 11.11 -28.09 9.88
C PHE A 155 10.20 -28.49 11.05
N ALA A 156 9.06 -29.10 10.76
CA ALA A 156 7.97 -29.32 11.72
C ALA A 156 8.32 -30.19 12.95
N GLU A 157 9.42 -30.95 12.90
CA GLU A 157 9.77 -32.05 13.80
C GLU A 157 10.10 -31.64 15.25
N LYS A 158 10.30 -30.35 15.53
CA LYS A 158 10.72 -29.81 16.85
C LYS A 158 9.77 -28.75 17.42
N HIS A 159 8.47 -28.99 17.33
CA HIS A 159 7.44 -28.05 17.79
C HIS A 159 7.61 -27.66 19.27
N ASP A 160 7.74 -28.63 20.18
CA ASP A 160 7.82 -28.37 21.63
C ASP A 160 9.02 -27.49 22.02
N GLU A 161 10.17 -27.69 21.37
CA GLU A 161 11.38 -26.88 21.61
C GLU A 161 11.18 -25.43 21.13
N ARG A 162 10.48 -25.21 20.01
CA ARG A 162 10.08 -23.85 19.57
C ARG A 162 9.17 -23.17 20.58
N VAL A 163 8.18 -23.89 21.11
CA VAL A 163 7.26 -23.35 22.12
C VAL A 163 8.02 -22.90 23.37
N GLN A 164 8.90 -23.76 23.90
CA GLN A 164 9.71 -23.44 25.09
C GLN A 164 10.63 -22.24 24.86
N MET A 165 11.29 -22.17 23.70
CA MET A 165 12.18 -21.05 23.36
C MET A 165 11.43 -19.73 23.19
N ARG A 166 10.22 -19.78 22.61
CA ARG A 166 9.34 -18.62 22.48
C ARG A 166 8.85 -18.11 23.83
N GLU A 167 8.42 -19.00 24.72
CA GLU A 167 8.02 -18.62 26.08
C GLU A 167 9.19 -18.01 26.86
N LYS A 168 10.38 -18.58 26.72
CA LYS A 168 11.61 -18.04 27.30
C LYS A 168 11.96 -16.65 26.76
N TYR A 169 11.82 -16.43 25.45
CA TYR A 169 12.01 -15.10 24.84
C TYR A 169 11.02 -14.09 25.42
N ILE A 170 9.72 -14.43 25.42
CA ILE A 170 8.65 -13.55 25.90
C ILE A 170 8.86 -13.17 27.37
N ALA A 171 9.21 -14.15 28.22
CA ALA A 171 9.50 -13.91 29.63
C ALA A 171 10.74 -13.00 29.82
N LEU A 172 11.79 -13.22 29.03
CA LEU A 172 13.00 -12.40 29.07
C LEU A 172 12.73 -10.96 28.63
N PHE A 173 11.98 -10.78 27.53
CA PHE A 173 11.61 -9.47 27.02
C PHE A 173 10.69 -8.73 27.99
N ALA A 174 9.69 -9.40 28.58
CA ALA A 174 8.80 -8.81 29.58
C ALA A 174 9.58 -8.32 30.82
N LYS A 175 10.55 -9.11 31.30
CA LYS A 175 11.44 -8.71 32.40
C LYS A 175 12.29 -7.50 32.02
N PHE A 176 12.83 -7.46 30.81
CA PHE A 176 13.61 -6.33 30.33
C PHE A 176 12.73 -5.08 30.24
N LYS A 177 11.57 -5.15 29.56
CA LYS A 177 10.62 -4.03 29.46
C LYS A 177 10.21 -3.47 30.81
N ALA A 178 9.99 -4.32 31.83
CA ALA A 178 9.65 -3.85 33.19
C ALA A 178 10.79 -3.05 33.86
N GLN A 179 12.03 -3.19 33.42
CA GLN A 179 13.19 -2.41 33.88
C GLN A 179 13.32 -1.07 33.14
N HIS A 180 12.59 -0.89 32.04
CA HIS A 180 12.62 0.29 31.17
C HIS A 180 11.20 0.90 31.00
N PRO A 181 10.49 1.28 32.08
CA PRO A 181 9.07 1.66 32.02
C PRO A 181 8.81 3.01 31.35
N ASN A 182 9.82 3.87 31.22
CA ASN A 182 9.69 5.21 30.66
C ASN A 182 10.20 5.31 29.20
N GLU A 183 10.70 4.21 28.65
CA GLU A 183 11.21 4.16 27.26
C GLU A 183 10.08 3.80 26.29
N PRO A 184 10.02 4.42 25.09
CA PRO A 184 9.16 3.98 24.00
C PRO A 184 9.39 2.51 23.63
N ALA A 185 8.36 1.84 23.10
CA ALA A 185 8.44 0.42 22.79
C ALA A 185 9.54 0.06 21.77
N SER A 186 9.78 0.93 20.78
CA SER A 186 10.84 0.80 19.78
C SER A 186 12.24 0.94 20.40
N GLU A 187 12.42 1.86 21.36
CA GLU A 187 13.67 1.99 22.12
C GLU A 187 13.93 0.76 23.01
N VAL A 188 12.91 0.28 23.71
CA VAL A 188 13.01 -0.95 24.52
C VAL A 188 13.41 -2.15 23.66
N GLN A 189 12.82 -2.30 22.47
CA GLN A 189 13.21 -3.34 21.51
C GLN A 189 14.66 -3.19 21.05
N SER A 190 15.09 -1.97 20.75
CA SER A 190 16.47 -1.66 20.33
C SER A 190 17.47 -2.02 21.42
N ASN A 191 17.23 -1.54 22.63
CA ASN A 191 18.08 -1.80 23.79
C ASN A 191 18.11 -3.29 24.14
N PHE A 192 16.97 -3.99 23.99
CA PHE A 192 16.91 -5.45 24.17
C PHE A 192 17.79 -6.18 23.15
N PHE A 193 17.67 -5.85 21.86
CA PHE A 193 18.49 -6.47 20.82
C PHE A 193 19.98 -6.19 21.02
N LEU A 194 20.36 -4.94 21.33
CA LEU A 194 21.76 -4.58 21.59
C LEU A 194 22.32 -5.29 22.84
N THR A 195 21.49 -5.52 23.85
CA THR A 195 21.89 -6.19 25.11
C THR A 195 22.06 -7.69 24.93
N TYR A 196 21.13 -8.35 24.24
CA TYR A 196 21.08 -9.81 24.16
C TYR A 196 21.61 -10.36 22.83
N GLY A 197 21.51 -9.62 21.74
CA GLY A 197 21.91 -10.06 20.41
C GLY A 197 21.14 -11.29 19.94
N ILE A 198 19.85 -11.38 20.29
CA ILE A 198 18.94 -12.45 19.87
C ILE A 198 18.27 -12.01 18.57
N GLU A 199 18.43 -12.82 17.53
CA GLU A 199 17.79 -12.67 16.23
C GLU A 199 16.57 -13.59 16.13
N VAL A 200 15.53 -13.13 15.46
CA VAL A 200 14.24 -13.83 15.32
C VAL A 200 14.00 -14.13 13.84
N HIS A 201 13.55 -15.34 13.53
CA HIS A 201 13.37 -15.81 12.16
C HIS A 201 12.04 -16.55 12.00
N TYR A 202 11.50 -16.58 10.77
CA TYR A 202 10.20 -17.19 10.45
C TYR A 202 10.28 -18.03 9.16
N PRO A 203 11.06 -19.12 9.15
CA PRO A 203 11.26 -19.92 7.95
C PRO A 203 9.92 -20.46 7.42
N GLY A 204 9.60 -20.14 6.17
CA GLY A 204 8.43 -20.67 5.46
C GLY A 204 7.08 -20.18 5.98
N HIS A 205 7.02 -19.12 6.80
CA HIS A 205 5.76 -18.63 7.38
C HIS A 205 4.70 -18.31 6.31
N ALA A 206 5.09 -17.70 5.19
CA ALA A 206 4.20 -17.39 4.07
C ALA A 206 3.50 -18.62 3.49
N ARG A 207 4.14 -19.80 3.53
CA ARG A 207 3.56 -21.06 3.05
C ARG A 207 2.66 -21.74 4.08
N MET A 208 2.73 -21.34 5.34
CA MET A 208 1.89 -21.92 6.39
C MET A 208 0.42 -21.59 6.23
N VAL A 209 0.08 -20.54 5.48
CA VAL A 209 -1.30 -20.17 5.16
C VAL A 209 -2.08 -21.36 4.57
N HIS A 210 -1.43 -22.26 3.81
CA HIS A 210 -2.05 -23.49 3.27
C HIS A 210 -2.35 -24.58 4.30
N SER A 211 -2.10 -24.35 5.60
CA SER A 211 -2.53 -25.29 6.64
C SER A 211 -4.03 -25.09 6.89
N PRO A 212 -4.82 -26.16 7.10
CA PRO A 212 -6.29 -26.04 7.26
C PRO A 212 -6.73 -25.02 8.32
N VAL A 213 -5.98 -24.93 9.42
CA VAL A 213 -6.26 -23.99 10.50
C VAL A 213 -6.16 -22.52 10.08
N TYR A 214 -5.27 -22.19 9.16
CA TYR A 214 -5.07 -20.84 8.64
C TYR A 214 -5.96 -20.58 7.41
N GLU A 215 -6.23 -21.59 6.59
CA GLU A 215 -7.28 -21.53 5.57
C GLU A 215 -8.63 -21.14 6.18
N ASP A 216 -9.05 -21.84 7.23
CA ASP A 216 -10.31 -21.56 7.92
C ASP A 216 -10.32 -20.16 8.57
N LEU A 217 -9.17 -19.68 9.06
CA LEU A 217 -9.02 -18.35 9.64
C LEU A 217 -9.22 -17.26 8.57
N ILE A 218 -8.54 -17.41 7.43
CA ILE A 218 -8.63 -16.48 6.30
C ILE A 218 -10.07 -16.44 5.79
N ASP A 219 -10.74 -17.59 5.69
CA ASP A 219 -12.14 -17.67 5.26
C ASP A 219 -13.08 -16.85 6.16
N ARG A 220 -12.88 -16.92 7.49
CA ARG A 220 -13.67 -16.11 8.43
C ARG A 220 -13.41 -14.61 8.26
N PHE A 221 -12.17 -14.21 7.96
CA PHE A 221 -11.84 -12.80 7.70
C PHE A 221 -12.39 -12.31 6.36
N VAL A 222 -12.28 -13.10 5.30
CA VAL A 222 -12.89 -12.83 3.98
C VAL A 222 -14.41 -12.63 4.13
N MET A 223 -15.08 -13.52 4.87
CA MET A 223 -16.52 -13.39 5.13
C MET A 223 -16.85 -12.15 5.96
N THR A 224 -16.07 -11.86 7.00
CA THR A 224 -16.29 -10.70 7.89
C THR A 224 -16.14 -9.37 7.14
N HIS A 225 -15.17 -9.30 6.22
CA HIS A 225 -14.92 -8.14 5.35
C HIS A 225 -15.78 -8.16 4.07
N LYS A 226 -16.71 -9.12 3.95
CA LYS A 226 -17.68 -9.27 2.85
C LYS A 226 -17.02 -9.34 1.47
N LEU A 227 -15.85 -9.96 1.40
CA LEU A 227 -15.15 -10.16 0.15
C LEU A 227 -15.87 -11.21 -0.72
N PRO A 228 -16.02 -10.95 -2.03
CA PRO A 228 -16.45 -11.94 -3.02
C PRO A 228 -15.63 -13.24 -2.95
N GLY A 229 -16.24 -14.37 -3.32
CA GLY A 229 -15.55 -15.67 -3.32
C GLY A 229 -14.31 -15.74 -4.22
N ARG A 230 -14.25 -14.95 -5.31
CA ARG A 230 -13.04 -14.82 -6.14
C ARG A 230 -11.88 -14.17 -5.39
N ASP A 231 -12.18 -13.23 -4.50
CA ASP A 231 -11.19 -12.45 -3.77
C ASP A 231 -10.59 -13.27 -2.63
N ARG A 232 -11.30 -14.30 -2.15
CA ARG A 232 -10.75 -15.31 -1.23
C ARG A 232 -9.48 -15.95 -1.77
N ASP A 233 -9.56 -16.57 -2.95
CA ASP A 233 -8.45 -17.31 -3.53
C ASP A 233 -7.31 -16.35 -3.94
N LEU A 234 -7.69 -15.15 -4.41
CA LEU A 234 -6.77 -14.06 -4.73
C LEU A 234 -5.95 -13.65 -3.50
N VAL A 235 -6.62 -13.29 -2.40
CA VAL A 235 -5.97 -12.97 -1.10
C VAL A 235 -5.04 -14.10 -0.66
N PHE A 236 -5.47 -15.34 -0.84
CA PHE A 236 -4.66 -16.51 -0.51
C PHE A 236 -3.34 -16.56 -1.29
N ASP A 237 -3.41 -16.36 -2.60
CA ASP A 237 -2.21 -16.33 -3.44
C ASP A 237 -1.36 -15.08 -3.12
N LEU A 238 -1.95 -13.90 -2.87
CA LEU A 238 -1.19 -12.71 -2.44
C LEU A 238 -0.37 -13.00 -1.17
N MET A 239 -0.99 -13.60 -0.14
CA MET A 239 -0.29 -14.02 1.08
C MET A 239 0.75 -15.11 0.83
N SER A 240 0.46 -16.07 -0.05
CA SER A 240 1.35 -17.22 -0.27
C SER A 240 2.63 -16.85 -1.02
N TYR A 241 2.63 -15.74 -1.75
CA TYR A 241 3.73 -15.31 -2.61
C TYR A 241 4.38 -13.97 -2.20
N HIS A 242 3.90 -13.28 -1.15
CA HIS A 242 4.42 -11.95 -0.78
C HIS A 242 5.93 -11.95 -0.50
N ILE A 243 6.45 -12.99 0.19
CA ILE A 243 7.89 -13.11 0.47
C ILE A 243 8.69 -13.42 -0.79
N GLU A 244 8.21 -14.32 -1.65
CA GLU A 244 8.87 -14.60 -2.93
C GLU A 244 8.91 -13.36 -3.82
N PHE A 245 7.82 -12.58 -3.85
CA PHE A 245 7.72 -11.34 -4.63
C PHE A 245 8.71 -10.29 -4.12
N LEU A 246 8.77 -10.08 -2.80
CA LEU A 246 9.78 -9.24 -2.16
C LEU A 246 11.21 -9.66 -2.56
N HIS A 247 11.50 -10.96 -2.51
CA HIS A 247 12.82 -11.47 -2.87
C HIS A 247 13.16 -11.33 -4.36
N ASP A 248 12.19 -11.55 -5.23
CA ASP A 248 12.36 -11.54 -6.68
C ASP A 248 12.68 -10.14 -7.22
N PHE A 249 12.30 -9.08 -6.51
CA PHE A 249 12.51 -7.67 -6.86
C PHE A 249 13.48 -6.92 -5.94
N LYS A 250 14.37 -7.64 -5.22
CA LYS A 250 15.53 -7.01 -4.57
C LYS A 250 16.40 -6.22 -5.55
N ASP A 251 16.43 -6.68 -6.80
CA ASP A 251 17.02 -6.02 -7.95
C ASP A 251 15.98 -5.96 -9.09
N VAL A 252 16.24 -5.16 -10.12
CA VAL A 252 15.39 -5.13 -11.33
C VAL A 252 15.44 -6.49 -12.03
N ASN A 253 14.26 -7.10 -12.22
CA ASN A 253 14.10 -8.46 -12.72
C ASN A 253 12.81 -8.64 -13.54
N SER A 254 12.81 -8.15 -14.77
CA SER A 254 11.65 -8.21 -15.68
C SER A 254 11.12 -9.62 -15.97
N HIS A 255 11.98 -10.65 -15.96
CA HIS A 255 11.52 -12.04 -16.15
C HIS A 255 10.48 -12.43 -15.08
N LYS A 256 10.65 -11.98 -13.83
CA LYS A 256 9.76 -12.40 -12.74
C LYS A 256 8.34 -11.88 -12.91
N ILE A 257 8.15 -10.73 -13.54
CA ILE A 257 6.83 -10.23 -13.94
C ILE A 257 6.08 -11.27 -14.79
N GLY A 258 6.74 -11.82 -15.82
CA GLY A 258 6.16 -12.88 -16.65
C GLY A 258 5.77 -14.15 -15.86
N THR A 259 6.50 -14.47 -14.79
CA THR A 259 6.16 -15.59 -13.89
C THR A 259 4.85 -15.33 -13.15
N TYR A 260 4.67 -14.12 -12.61
CA TYR A 260 3.45 -13.74 -11.89
C TYR A 260 2.25 -13.58 -12.81
N LEU A 261 2.42 -13.04 -14.02
CA LEU A 261 1.39 -13.02 -15.05
C LEU A 261 0.94 -14.43 -15.45
N HIS A 262 1.89 -15.36 -15.60
CA HIS A 262 1.58 -16.76 -15.88
C HIS A 262 0.82 -17.43 -14.72
N LEU A 263 1.25 -17.18 -13.48
CA LEU A 263 0.56 -17.66 -12.28
C LEU A 263 -0.89 -17.15 -12.25
N ALA A 264 -1.09 -15.85 -12.41
CA ALA A 264 -2.40 -15.21 -12.44
C ALA A 264 -3.30 -15.82 -13.53
N THR A 265 -2.78 -15.98 -14.75
CA THR A 265 -3.50 -16.59 -15.87
C THR A 265 -3.93 -18.03 -15.54
N LYS A 266 -3.04 -18.83 -14.93
CA LYS A 266 -3.33 -20.21 -14.53
C LYS A 266 -4.42 -20.30 -13.46
N ARG A 267 -4.54 -19.27 -12.61
CA ARG A 267 -5.56 -19.13 -11.57
C ARG A 267 -6.86 -18.50 -12.06
N GLY A 268 -6.88 -17.96 -13.28
CA GLY A 268 -8.04 -17.29 -13.87
C GLY A 268 -8.21 -15.84 -13.41
N TYR A 269 -7.14 -15.21 -12.93
CA TYR A 269 -7.12 -13.78 -12.61
C TYR A 269 -6.78 -12.95 -13.85
N ASP A 270 -7.11 -11.67 -13.78
CA ASP A 270 -6.45 -10.71 -14.67
C ASP A 270 -4.98 -10.61 -14.22
N GLY A 271 -4.07 -10.70 -15.17
CA GLY A 271 -2.64 -10.73 -14.86
C GLY A 271 -2.14 -9.40 -14.33
N ASP A 272 -2.63 -8.31 -14.90
CA ASP A 272 -2.16 -6.98 -14.57
C ASP A 272 -2.72 -6.58 -13.20
N ASP A 273 -4.03 -6.80 -12.95
CA ASP A 273 -4.63 -6.60 -11.62
C ASP A 273 -3.90 -7.40 -10.53
N PHE A 274 -3.49 -8.64 -10.82
CA PHE A 274 -2.75 -9.47 -9.86
C PHE A 274 -1.37 -8.90 -9.53
N VAL A 275 -0.64 -8.42 -10.54
CA VAL A 275 0.68 -7.82 -10.34
C VAL A 275 0.56 -6.52 -9.54
N ASP A 276 -0.44 -5.69 -9.85
CA ASP A 276 -0.64 -4.43 -9.14
C ASP A 276 -1.08 -4.65 -7.69
N LEU A 277 -1.93 -5.65 -7.42
CA LEU A 277 -2.26 -6.04 -6.04
C LEU A 277 -1.03 -6.57 -5.28
N MET A 278 -0.14 -7.33 -5.93
CA MET A 278 1.13 -7.75 -5.33
C MET A 278 2.06 -6.57 -5.05
N GLN A 279 2.08 -5.55 -5.91
CA GLN A 279 2.78 -4.29 -5.66
C GLN A 279 2.18 -3.55 -4.45
N GLY A 280 0.85 -3.55 -4.30
CA GLY A 280 0.17 -3.00 -3.13
C GLY A 280 0.56 -3.72 -1.84
N CYS A 281 0.61 -5.06 -1.87
CA CYS A 281 1.11 -5.88 -0.76
C CYS A 281 2.56 -5.51 -0.41
N LEU A 282 3.44 -5.41 -1.42
CA LEU A 282 4.84 -5.05 -1.24
C LEU A 282 5.01 -3.64 -0.65
N LEU A 283 4.24 -2.66 -1.14
CA LEU A 283 4.25 -1.29 -0.65
C LEU A 283 3.85 -1.26 0.83
N LEU A 284 2.71 -1.88 1.18
CA LEU A 284 2.20 -1.88 2.55
C LEU A 284 3.13 -2.63 3.50
N ASP A 285 3.52 -3.87 3.18
CA ASP A 285 4.34 -4.73 4.05
C ASP A 285 5.77 -4.20 4.17
N THR A 286 6.45 -3.98 3.04
CA THR A 286 7.90 -3.78 3.04
C THR A 286 8.29 -2.32 3.05
N VAL A 287 7.61 -1.47 2.30
CA VAL A 287 8.00 -0.05 2.18
C VAL A 287 7.51 0.72 3.41
N PHE A 288 6.23 0.60 3.74
CA PHE A 288 5.65 1.35 4.85
C PHE A 288 5.62 0.58 6.17
N GLY A 289 5.28 -0.70 6.15
CA GLY A 289 5.06 -1.50 7.36
C GLY A 289 6.35 -1.94 8.05
N SER A 290 7.48 -1.95 7.34
CA SER A 290 8.76 -2.50 7.83
C SER A 290 9.80 -1.41 8.04
N LYS A 291 9.92 -0.93 9.28
CA LYS A 291 10.91 0.07 9.66
C LYS A 291 12.24 -0.62 9.95
N ARG A 292 13.31 -0.31 9.23
CA ARG A 292 14.60 -0.99 9.41
C ARG A 292 15.49 -0.25 10.39
N LEU A 293 16.30 -0.99 11.15
CA LEU A 293 17.36 -0.42 12.00
C LEU A 293 18.73 -0.65 11.36
N SER A 294 19.49 0.42 11.18
CA SER A 294 20.90 0.39 10.76
C SER A 294 21.80 1.16 11.72
N ALA A 295 23.10 1.20 11.43
CA ALA A 295 24.05 2.03 12.18
C ALA A 295 23.75 3.54 12.09
N HIS A 296 22.98 3.97 11.10
CA HIS A 296 22.59 5.36 10.88
C HIS A 296 21.20 5.71 11.45
N GLY A 297 20.55 4.76 12.13
CA GLY A 297 19.22 4.93 12.69
C GLY A 297 18.14 4.14 11.96
N HIS A 298 16.89 4.56 12.16
CA HIS A 298 15.70 3.96 11.56
C HIS A 298 15.46 4.53 10.16
N TRP A 299 14.99 3.70 9.23
CA TRP A 299 14.68 4.12 7.87
C TRP A 299 13.74 3.11 7.18
N HIS A 300 13.03 3.57 6.14
CA HIS A 300 12.21 2.73 5.27
C HIS A 300 12.81 2.58 3.88
N ASP A 301 12.62 1.40 3.28
CA ASP A 301 13.28 1.02 2.03
C ASP A 301 12.30 0.98 0.84
N PRO A 302 12.19 2.06 0.04
CA PRO A 302 11.32 2.04 -1.14
C PRO A 302 11.93 1.25 -2.31
N SER A 303 13.22 0.87 -2.25
CA SER A 303 13.96 0.38 -3.42
C SER A 303 13.35 -0.88 -4.04
N ILE A 304 12.75 -1.75 -3.24
CA ILE A 304 12.17 -3.01 -3.71
C ILE A 304 10.94 -2.73 -4.59
N LEU A 305 10.08 -1.77 -4.20
CA LEU A 305 8.96 -1.35 -5.04
C LEU A 305 9.47 -0.64 -6.30
N VAL A 306 10.46 0.25 -6.17
CA VAL A 306 11.06 0.92 -7.33
C VAL A 306 11.61 -0.10 -8.33
N ASN A 307 12.28 -1.14 -7.84
CA ASN A 307 12.80 -2.21 -8.68
C ASN A 307 11.67 -3.02 -9.32
N CYS A 308 10.57 -3.28 -8.60
CA CYS A 308 9.38 -3.93 -9.16
C CYS A 308 8.78 -3.11 -10.31
N LEU A 309 8.53 -1.81 -10.12
CA LEU A 309 8.00 -0.92 -11.15
C LEU A 309 8.90 -0.87 -12.39
N ARG A 310 10.22 -0.78 -12.19
CA ARG A 310 11.20 -0.83 -13.29
C ARG A 310 11.17 -2.18 -14.01
N SER A 311 11.00 -3.27 -13.28
CA SER A 311 10.92 -4.62 -13.84
C SER A 311 9.69 -4.80 -14.73
N GLU A 312 8.55 -4.27 -14.30
CA GLU A 312 7.32 -4.27 -15.09
C GLU A 312 7.48 -3.45 -16.37
N HIS A 313 8.06 -2.25 -16.25
CA HIS A 313 8.35 -1.41 -17.39
C HIS A 313 9.27 -2.11 -18.40
N GLU A 314 10.35 -2.74 -17.95
CA GLU A 314 11.27 -3.49 -18.82
C GLU A 314 10.62 -4.74 -19.43
N PHE A 315 9.68 -5.38 -18.73
CA PHE A 315 8.98 -6.55 -19.24
C PHE A 315 8.05 -6.21 -20.41
N ALA A 316 7.33 -5.08 -20.34
CA ALA A 316 6.40 -4.66 -21.38
C ALA A 316 6.35 -3.14 -21.57
N PRO A 317 7.37 -2.53 -22.21
CA PRO A 317 7.47 -1.07 -22.33
C PRO A 317 6.28 -0.42 -23.08
N LEU A 318 5.69 -1.15 -24.03
CA LEU A 318 4.55 -0.66 -24.82
C LEU A 318 3.29 -0.47 -23.98
N ARG A 319 3.11 -1.25 -22.90
CA ARG A 319 1.94 -1.15 -22.03
C ARG A 319 1.84 0.21 -21.37
N ARG A 320 2.98 0.81 -21.02
CA ARG A 320 3.00 2.16 -20.45
C ARG A 320 2.43 3.19 -21.41
N VAL A 321 2.75 3.09 -22.71
CA VAL A 321 2.20 3.98 -23.74
C VAL A 321 0.70 3.76 -23.89
N GLU A 322 0.24 2.51 -23.81
CA GLU A 322 -1.19 2.17 -23.86
C GLU A 322 -1.94 2.69 -22.63
N LYS A 323 -1.43 2.44 -21.41
CA LYS A 323 -1.99 2.95 -20.15
C LYS A 323 -2.04 4.48 -20.14
N GLU A 324 -0.98 5.15 -20.60
CA GLU A 324 -0.96 6.61 -20.71
C GLU A 324 -2.02 7.14 -21.68
N ALA A 325 -2.15 6.51 -22.86
CA ALA A 325 -3.20 6.87 -23.81
C ALA A 325 -4.61 6.62 -23.25
N GLU A 326 -4.79 5.57 -22.45
CA GLU A 326 -6.05 5.30 -21.75
C GLU A 326 -6.36 6.33 -20.65
N ARG A 327 -5.34 6.79 -19.90
CA ARG A 327 -5.43 7.87 -18.91
C ARG A 327 -5.84 9.17 -19.59
N GLU A 328 -5.13 9.60 -20.62
CA GLU A 328 -5.48 10.79 -21.40
C GLU A 328 -6.91 10.70 -21.97
N ALA A 329 -7.31 9.51 -22.45
CA ALA A 329 -8.66 9.29 -22.94
C ALA A 329 -9.71 9.35 -21.82
N ALA A 330 -9.41 8.81 -20.63
CA ALA A 330 -10.28 8.87 -19.46
C ALA A 330 -10.46 10.31 -18.95
N GLU A 331 -9.37 11.06 -18.76
CA GLU A 331 -9.40 12.48 -18.39
C GLU A 331 -10.17 13.30 -19.42
N LYS A 332 -9.94 13.06 -20.71
CA LYS A 332 -10.68 13.73 -21.78
C LYS A 332 -12.18 13.40 -21.71
N ARG A 333 -12.56 12.15 -21.42
CA ARG A 333 -13.97 11.77 -21.20
C ARG A 333 -14.56 12.46 -19.99
N GLY A 334 -13.87 12.45 -18.84
CA GLY A 334 -14.29 13.12 -17.61
C GLY A 334 -14.48 14.62 -17.79
N ARG A 335 -13.50 15.29 -18.40
CA ARG A 335 -13.58 16.71 -18.76
C ARG A 335 -14.74 17.02 -19.71
N ASN A 336 -14.93 16.21 -20.75
CA ASN A 336 -16.05 16.40 -21.68
C ASN A 336 -17.40 16.23 -20.98
N GLN A 337 -17.49 15.30 -20.03
CA GLN A 337 -18.67 15.11 -19.21
C GLN A 337 -18.91 16.32 -18.29
N ALA A 338 -17.87 16.83 -17.62
CA ALA A 338 -17.96 18.03 -16.80
C ALA A 338 -18.42 19.25 -17.62
N PHE A 339 -17.83 19.48 -18.81
CA PHE A 339 -18.27 20.52 -19.73
C PHE A 339 -19.73 20.35 -20.14
N LYS A 340 -20.18 19.14 -20.44
CA LYS A 340 -21.58 18.86 -20.78
C LYS A 340 -22.54 19.21 -19.65
N GLU A 341 -22.17 18.90 -18.42
CA GLU A 341 -23.04 19.14 -17.26
C GLU A 341 -23.23 20.62 -16.94
N VAL A 342 -22.31 21.49 -17.35
CA VAL A 342 -22.40 22.95 -17.18
C VAL A 342 -22.77 23.67 -18.48
N GLY A 343 -23.19 22.93 -19.52
CA GLY A 343 -23.61 23.50 -20.80
C GLY A 343 -22.47 24.11 -21.63
N LEU A 344 -21.23 23.66 -21.43
CA LEU A 344 -20.07 24.00 -22.27
C LEU A 344 -19.80 22.96 -23.36
N ASP A 345 -20.70 21.99 -23.57
CA ASP A 345 -20.58 21.03 -24.68
C ASP A 345 -21.01 21.63 -26.03
N GLY A 346 -20.78 20.85 -27.09
CA GLY A 346 -21.06 21.27 -28.46
C GLY A 346 -22.52 21.70 -28.69
N ILE A 347 -23.51 21.02 -28.09
CA ILE A 347 -24.92 21.33 -28.35
C ILE A 347 -25.29 22.66 -27.70
N ALA A 348 -25.06 22.79 -26.40
CA ALA A 348 -25.39 24.00 -25.65
C ALA A 348 -24.62 25.24 -26.16
N MET A 349 -23.40 25.05 -26.66
CA MET A 349 -22.59 26.13 -27.23
C MET A 349 -22.99 26.50 -28.65
N MET A 350 -23.52 25.57 -29.47
CA MET A 350 -24.11 25.92 -30.77
C MET A 350 -25.30 26.86 -30.60
N ASP A 351 -26.17 26.55 -29.63
CA ASP A 351 -27.35 27.37 -29.32
C ASP A 351 -26.96 28.75 -28.79
N LEU A 352 -26.00 28.80 -27.86
CA LEU A 352 -25.51 30.05 -27.27
C LEU A 352 -24.85 30.96 -28.31
N LEU A 353 -23.97 30.39 -29.15
CA LEU A 353 -23.22 31.13 -30.16
C LEU A 353 -24.03 31.37 -31.45
N LYS A 354 -25.20 30.74 -31.58
CA LYS A 354 -26.02 30.72 -32.80
C LYS A 354 -25.22 30.31 -34.03
N MET A 355 -24.39 29.28 -33.87
CA MET A 355 -23.54 28.74 -34.93
C MET A 355 -24.00 27.34 -35.31
N GLU A 356 -24.00 27.03 -36.61
CA GLU A 356 -24.24 25.68 -37.10
C GLU A 356 -23.01 24.78 -36.90
N ALA A 357 -23.26 23.48 -36.81
CA ALA A 357 -22.21 22.47 -36.75
C ALA A 357 -21.28 22.56 -37.97
N GLY A 358 -19.97 22.69 -37.72
CA GLY A 358 -18.98 22.74 -38.79
C GLY A 358 -17.58 23.14 -38.30
N PRO A 359 -16.58 23.19 -39.21
CA PRO A 359 -15.20 23.46 -38.84
C PRO A 359 -15.00 24.77 -38.07
N LYS A 360 -15.75 25.82 -38.43
CA LYS A 360 -15.70 27.13 -37.74
C LYS A 360 -16.18 27.04 -36.30
N PHE A 361 -17.31 26.37 -36.06
CA PHE A 361 -17.81 26.13 -34.71
C PHE A 361 -16.83 25.26 -33.91
N GLY A 362 -16.34 24.17 -34.49
CA GLY A 362 -15.39 23.28 -33.82
C GLY A 362 -14.05 23.94 -33.46
N MET A 363 -13.59 24.94 -34.22
CA MET A 363 -12.45 25.76 -33.82
C MET A 363 -12.80 26.74 -32.69
N MET A 364 -13.97 27.38 -32.76
CA MET A 364 -14.42 28.29 -31.71
C MET A 364 -14.58 27.58 -30.37
N LEU A 365 -15.26 26.44 -30.35
CA LEU A 365 -15.46 25.61 -29.17
C LEU A 365 -14.13 25.19 -28.54
N ARG A 366 -13.16 24.75 -29.37
CA ARG A 366 -11.81 24.41 -28.91
C ARG A 366 -11.08 25.60 -28.27
N ARG A 367 -11.23 26.81 -28.81
CA ARG A 367 -10.62 28.01 -28.23
C ARG A 367 -11.27 28.39 -26.90
N ILE A 368 -12.58 28.24 -26.77
CA ILE A 368 -13.29 28.45 -25.51
C ILE A 368 -12.81 27.45 -24.47
N HIS A 369 -12.80 26.15 -24.79
CA HIS A 369 -12.30 25.11 -23.87
C HIS A 369 -10.84 25.34 -23.48
N ALA A 370 -9.96 25.67 -24.42
CA ALA A 370 -8.56 25.97 -24.12
C ALA A 370 -8.41 27.18 -23.18
N ALA A 371 -9.23 28.22 -23.37
CA ALA A 371 -9.21 29.39 -22.49
C ALA A 371 -9.71 29.08 -21.08
N ILE A 372 -10.75 28.28 -20.93
CA ILE A 372 -11.25 27.81 -19.63
C ILE A 372 -10.21 26.94 -18.92
N LEU A 373 -9.41 26.19 -19.66
CA LEU A 373 -8.32 25.39 -19.08
C LEU A 373 -7.05 26.21 -18.81
N GLY A 374 -7.04 27.53 -19.06
CA GLY A 374 -5.84 28.37 -18.90
C GLY A 374 -4.76 28.16 -19.97
N GLN A 375 -5.08 27.42 -21.04
CA GLN A 375 -4.15 27.04 -22.11
C GLN A 375 -4.21 27.98 -23.33
N GLY A 376 -4.95 29.08 -23.24
CA GLY A 376 -5.08 30.04 -24.32
C GLY A 376 -5.96 31.24 -23.99
N GLU A 377 -6.10 32.16 -24.95
CA GLU A 377 -6.92 33.35 -24.78
C GLU A 377 -8.39 33.11 -25.13
N MET A 378 -9.29 33.61 -24.28
CA MET A 378 -10.73 33.61 -24.52
C MET A 378 -11.05 34.44 -25.78
N PRO A 379 -11.81 33.90 -26.76
CA PRO A 379 -12.25 34.68 -27.89
C PRO A 379 -13.12 35.87 -27.47
N LYS A 380 -13.11 36.95 -28.27
CA LYS A 380 -13.92 38.14 -28.00
C LYS A 380 -15.38 37.88 -28.41
N PHE A 381 -16.27 37.98 -27.42
CA PHE A 381 -17.72 37.87 -27.62
C PHE A 381 -18.43 39.18 -27.27
N ASP A 382 -19.70 39.29 -27.63
CA ASP A 382 -20.55 40.35 -27.09
C ASP A 382 -20.72 40.17 -25.56
N LYS A 383 -21.16 41.23 -24.88
CA LYS A 383 -21.28 41.23 -23.41
C LYS A 383 -22.16 40.10 -22.88
N LYS A 384 -23.21 39.72 -23.62
CA LYS A 384 -24.19 38.73 -23.18
C LYS A 384 -23.62 37.32 -23.24
N ILE A 385 -23.02 36.96 -24.37
CA ILE A 385 -22.38 35.65 -24.57
C ILE A 385 -21.16 35.52 -23.66
N ALA A 386 -20.35 36.58 -23.53
CA ALA A 386 -19.19 36.57 -22.64
C ALA A 386 -19.60 36.28 -21.18
N HIS A 387 -20.64 36.94 -20.69
CA HIS A 387 -21.15 36.73 -19.34
C HIS A 387 -21.68 35.31 -19.12
N GLU A 388 -22.41 34.75 -20.09
CA GLU A 388 -22.93 33.38 -20.00
C GLU A 388 -21.78 32.34 -19.97
N ILE A 389 -20.76 32.51 -20.82
CA ILE A 389 -19.59 31.64 -20.82
C ILE A 389 -18.84 31.75 -19.49
N GLU A 390 -18.68 32.95 -18.94
CA GLU A 390 -18.06 33.18 -17.64
C GLU A 390 -18.82 32.47 -16.50
N GLN A 391 -20.15 32.55 -16.46
CA GLN A 391 -20.97 31.84 -15.48
C GLN A 391 -20.80 30.32 -15.57
N ARG A 392 -20.87 29.75 -16.78
CA ARG A 392 -20.66 28.29 -16.98
C ARG A 392 -19.24 27.86 -16.65
N SER A 393 -18.26 28.73 -16.87
CA SER A 393 -16.85 28.49 -16.50
C SER A 393 -16.68 28.49 -14.99
N LEU A 394 -17.32 29.42 -14.27
CA LEU A 394 -17.35 29.42 -12.81
C LEU A 394 -18.00 28.15 -12.26
N GLU A 395 -19.11 27.71 -12.84
CA GLU A 395 -19.75 26.43 -12.47
C GLU A 395 -18.86 25.22 -12.76
N TYR A 396 -18.14 25.23 -13.89
CA TYR A 396 -17.14 24.22 -14.21
C TYR A 396 -16.04 24.16 -13.15
N TYR A 397 -15.47 25.31 -12.79
CA TYR A 397 -14.45 25.38 -11.76
C TYR A 397 -15.01 24.94 -10.41
N ASN A 398 -16.20 25.38 -10.02
CA ASN A 398 -16.83 24.92 -8.79
C ASN A 398 -17.01 23.40 -8.80
N LYS A 399 -17.37 22.78 -9.92
CA LYS A 399 -17.52 21.32 -9.99
C LYS A 399 -16.21 20.56 -9.88
N ILE A 400 -15.14 21.10 -10.46
CA ILE A 400 -13.84 20.43 -10.49
C ILE A 400 -13.04 20.70 -9.22
N PHE A 401 -13.21 21.88 -8.60
CA PHE A 401 -12.43 22.31 -7.44
C PHE A 401 -13.19 22.25 -6.10
N VAL A 402 -14.54 22.22 -6.07
CA VAL A 402 -15.35 22.09 -4.81
C VAL A 402 -15.68 20.63 -4.49
N LYS A 403 -15.19 19.67 -5.28
CA LYS A 403 -15.20 18.24 -4.90
C LYS A 403 -13.95 17.81 -4.12
N GLY A 404 -13.07 18.75 -3.75
CA GLY A 404 -12.10 18.56 -2.68
C GLY A 404 -12.73 18.94 -1.34
N GLU A 405 -13.42 17.99 -0.71
CA GLU A 405 -13.54 17.92 0.75
C GLU A 405 -12.80 16.67 1.22
#